data_AF-A0A399WD05-F1
#
_entry.id   AF-A0A399WD05-F1
#
_cell.length_a   1.000
_cell.length_b   1.000
_cell.length_c   1.000
_cell.angle_alpha   90.00
_cell.angle_beta   90.00
_cell.angle_gamma   90.00
#
_symmetry.space_group_name_H-M   'P 1'
#
loop_
_entity.id
_entity.type
_entity.pdbx_description
1 polymer ?
#
loop_
_entity_poly.entity_id
_entity_poly.type
_entity_poly.pdbx_seq_one_letter_code
_entity_poly.pdbx_strand_id
1 'polypeptide(L)' 'MFLREKSRTKDRKTHRYWSVVENRRVSGRRVVQRQVLYLGELNDNQRAGWVRTIEALWGAKPKAPYWAVKPSG' A
#
# COMPACT_ATOMS: atom_id res chain seq x y z
N MET A 1 3.39 -2.62 -0.49
CA MET A 1 2.24 -2.58 0.44
C MET A 1 1.23 -1.56 -0.09
N PHE A 2 -0.01 -1.53 0.41
CA PHE A 2 -1.00 -0.51 0.05
C PHE A 2 -2.01 -0.29 1.18
N LEU A 3 -2.76 0.82 1.11
CA LEU A 3 -3.88 1.08 2.01
C LEU A 3 -5.14 0.38 1.50
N ARG A 4 -5.88 -0.23 2.42
CA ARG A 4 -7.20 -0.81 2.17
C ARG A 4 -8.26 -0.13 3.03
N GLU A 5 -9.32 0.33 2.39
CA GLU A 5 -10.52 0.87 3.04
C GLU A 5 -11.48 -0.26 3.41
N LYS A 6 -12.11 -0.14 4.58
CA LYS A 6 -13.25 -0.95 5.01
C LYS A 6 -14.33 -0.02 5.53
N SER A 7 -15.48 -0.04 4.87
CA SER A 7 -16.64 0.78 5.24
C SER A 7 -17.65 -0.04 6.02
N ARG A 8 -18.20 0.56 7.07
CA ARG A 8 -19.28 -0.02 7.88
C ARG A 8 -20.32 1.05 8.17
N THR A 9 -21.57 0.75 7.88
CA THR A 9 -22.70 1.59 8.33
C THR A 9 -23.12 1.15 9.72
N LYS A 10 -23.14 2.09 10.67
CA LYS A 10 -23.63 1.89 12.03
C LYS A 10 -24.38 3.14 12.46
N ASP A 11 -25.49 2.98 13.17
CA ASP A 11 -26.24 4.11 13.75
C ASP A 11 -26.57 5.22 12.72
N ARG A 12 -26.92 4.80 11.48
CA ARG A 12 -27.16 5.65 10.30
C ARG A 12 -25.96 6.46 9.77
N LYS A 13 -24.75 6.26 10.31
CA LYS A 13 -23.51 6.87 9.83
C LYS A 13 -22.60 5.84 9.17
N THR A 14 -21.95 6.24 8.08
CA THR A 14 -20.90 5.42 7.44
C THR A 14 -19.55 5.73 8.07
N HIS A 15 -18.91 4.70 8.60
CA HIS A 15 -17.57 4.75 9.15
C HIS A 15 -16.58 4.12 8.18
N ARG A 16 -15.47 4.80 7.93
CA ARG A 16 -14.38 4.32 7.05
C ARG A 16 -13.16 4.00 7.90
N TYR A 17 -12.74 2.76 7.84
CA TYR A 17 -11.54 2.27 8.53
C TYR A 17 -10.46 1.92 7.53
N TRP A 18 -9.21 2.19 7.89
CA TRP A 18 -8.05 1.98 7.05
C TRP A 18 -7.13 0.92 7.65
N SER A 19 -6.45 0.18 6.78
CA SER A 19 -5.42 -0.77 7.15
C SER A 19 -4.31 -0.77 6.11
N VAL A 20 -3.07 -0.98 6.55
CA VAL A 20 -1.97 -1.31 5.65
C VAL A 20 -2.02 -2.81 5.37
N VAL A 21 -1.96 -3.16 4.10
CA VAL A 21 -1.98 -4.55 3.63
C VAL A 21 -0.81 -4.84 2.70
N GLU A 22 -0.38 -6.09 2.69
CA GLU A 22 0.64 -6.63 1.80
C GLU A 22 0.09 -7.80 0.98
N ASN A 23 0.66 -7.99 -0.22
CA ASN A 23 0.40 -9.18 -1.02
C ASN A 23 1.38 -10.28 -0.61
N ARG A 24 0.87 -11.39 -0.08
CA ARG A 24 1.66 -12.56 0.31
C ARG A 24 1.37 -13.72 -0.63
N ARG A 25 2.41 -14.26 -1.27
CA ARG A 25 2.31 -15.51 -2.02
C ARG A 25 2.13 -16.67 -1.04
N VAL A 26 1.16 -17.53 -1.32
CA VAL A 26 0.89 -18.77 -0.56
C VAL A 26 0.95 -19.96 -1.51
N SER A 27 0.84 -21.18 -0.96
CA SER A 27 0.85 -22.41 -1.76
C SER A 27 -0.26 -22.40 -2.83
N GLY A 28 -0.05 -23.18 -3.89
CA GLY A 28 -1.03 -23.30 -4.97
C GLY A 28 -1.12 -22.08 -5.89
N ARG A 29 -0.03 -21.32 -6.07
CA ARG A 29 0.05 -20.13 -6.95
C ARG A 29 -0.93 -19.02 -6.58
N ARG A 30 -1.41 -18.99 -5.33
CA ARG A 30 -2.34 -17.96 -4.85
C ARG A 30 -1.58 -16.80 -4.22
N VAL A 31 -2.17 -15.61 -4.30
CA VAL A 31 -1.74 -14.42 -3.58
C VAL A 31 -2.87 -13.99 -2.67
N VAL A 32 -2.57 -13.78 -1.39
CA VAL A 32 -3.53 -13.28 -0.40
C VAL A 32 -3.12 -11.89 0.05
N GLN A 33 -4.11 -11.08 0.42
CA GLN A 33 -3.88 -9.79 1.05
C GLN A 33 -3.82 -9.98 2.56
N ARG A 34 -2.64 -9.81 3.15
CA ARG A 34 -2.43 -9.88 4.60
C ARG A 34 -2.48 -8.48 5.20
N GLN A 35 -3.32 -8.29 6.20
CA GLN A 35 -3.30 -7.08 7.02
C GLN A 35 -2.03 -7.08 7.87
N VAL A 36 -1.25 -6.00 7.77
CA VAL A 36 0.00 -5.82 8.55
C VAL A 36 -0.18 -4.78 9.66
N LEU A 37 -1.06 -3.81 9.47
CA LEU A 37 -1.36 -2.78 10.47
C LEU A 37 -2.79 -2.28 10.32
N TYR A 38 -3.52 -2.20 11.43
CA TYR A 38 -4.82 -1.54 11.50
C TYR A 38 -4.64 -0.08 11.89
N LEU A 39 -5.20 0.85 11.11
CA LEU A 39 -5.04 2.30 11.32
C LEU A 39 -6.27 2.97 11.92
N GLY A 40 -7.42 2.29 11.93
CA GLY A 40 -8.67 2.87 12.41
C GLY A 40 -9.24 3.90 11.43
N GLU A 41 -9.93 4.92 11.96
CA GLU A 41 -10.49 6.01 11.16
C GLU A 41 -9.41 7.05 10.89
N LEU A 42 -9.25 7.44 9.62
CA LEU A 42 -8.31 8.46 9.20
C LEU A 42 -9.06 9.58 8.51
N ASN A 43 -8.64 10.82 8.77
CA ASN A 43 -9.02 11.94 7.92
C ASN A 43 -8.23 11.92 6.60
N ASP A 44 -8.60 12.79 5.66
CA ASP A 44 -8.01 12.81 4.32
C ASP A 44 -6.51 13.14 4.34
N ASN A 45 -6.06 14.01 5.24
CA ASN A 45 -4.65 14.38 5.39
C ASN A 45 -3.80 13.22 5.92
N GLN A 46 -4.30 12.51 6.94
CA GLN A 46 -3.65 11.32 7.49
C GLN A 46 -3.59 10.20 6.45
N ARG A 47 -4.69 9.96 5.72
CA ARG A 47 -4.70 9.00 4.60
C ARG A 47 -3.63 9.35 3.57
N ALA A 48 -3.56 10.60 3.13
CA ALA A 48 -2.58 11.05 2.15
C ALA A 48 -1.13 10.89 2.66
N GLY A 49 -0.88 11.15 3.95
CA GLY A 49 0.43 10.89 4.59
C GLY A 49 0.83 9.42 4.53
N TRP A 50 -0.11 8.51 4.80
CA TRP A 50 0.14 7.07 4.71
C TRP A 50 0.38 6.60 3.28
N VAL A 51 -0.36 7.12 2.30
CA VAL A 51 -0.12 6.83 0.87
C VAL A 51 1.33 7.17 0.50
N ARG A 52 1.76 8.41 0.78
CA ARG A 52 3.13 8.86 0.47
C ARG A 52 4.19 8.02 1.19
N THR A 53 3.95 7.68 2.45
CA THR A 53 4.88 6.86 3.25
C THR A 53 5.04 5.47 2.63
N ILE A 54 3.93 4.84 2.24
CA ILE A 54 3.95 3.53 1.59
C ILE A 54 4.65 3.59 0.23
N GLU A 55 4.40 4.64 -0.55
CA GLU A 55 5.06 4.85 -1.85
C GLU A 55 6.57 5.07 -1.70
N ALA A 56 7.01 5.87 -0.73
CA ALA A 56 8.43 6.13 -0.49
C ALA A 56 9.19 4.87 -0.08
N LEU A 57 8.57 4.03 0.76
CA LEU A 57 9.22 2.85 1.34
C LEU A 57 9.07 1.58 0.48
N TRP A 58 7.97 1.43 -0.27
CA TRP A 58 7.68 0.22 -1.06
C TRP A 58 7.31 0.46 -2.53
N GLY A 59 7.17 1.71 -2.96
CA GLY A 59 6.79 2.09 -4.34
C GLY A 59 7.96 2.43 -5.27
N ALA A 60 9.14 2.73 -4.72
CA ALA A 60 10.32 3.00 -5.54
C ALA A 60 10.83 1.71 -6.20
N LYS A 61 10.68 1.61 -7.53
CA LYS A 61 11.58 0.74 -8.30
C LYS A 61 12.97 1.37 -8.29
N PRO A 62 14.06 0.60 -8.13
CA PRO A 62 15.40 1.17 -8.29
C PRO A 62 15.48 1.83 -9.67
N LYS A 63 15.83 3.12 -9.69
CA LYS A 63 16.19 3.81 -10.93
C LYS A 63 17.42 3.07 -11.45
N ALA A 64 17.31 2.44 -12.62
CA ALA A 64 18.47 1.85 -13.28
C ALA A 64 19.58 2.91 -13.28
N PRO A 65 20.77 2.61 -12.75
CA PRO A 65 21.79 3.64 -12.61
C PRO A 65 22.17 4.14 -14.00
N TYR A 66 22.35 5.46 -14.12
CA TYR A 66 22.48 6.15 -15.41
C TYR A 66 23.72 5.75 -16.23
N TRP A 67 24.63 4.94 -15.66
CA TRP A 67 25.81 4.42 -16.34
C TRP A 67 25.56 3.19 -17.22
N ALA A 68 24.35 2.60 -17.20
CA ALA A 68 24.03 1.43 -18.01
C ALA A 68 23.58 1.77 -19.44
N VAL A 69 24.25 2.70 -20.13
CA VAL A 69 24.22 2.78 -21.60
C VAL A 69 25.55 3.37 -22.10
N LYS A 70 26.41 2.52 -22.69
CA LYS A 70 26.88 2.62 -24.08
C LYS A 70 27.64 1.34 -24.47
N PRO A 71 27.19 0.61 -25.51
CA PRO A 71 27.94 -0.48 -26.12
C PRO A 71 29.12 0.05 -26.94
N SER A 72 30.19 -0.75 -26.95
CA SER A 72 31.35 -0.66 -27.83
C SER A 72 30.94 -0.77 -29.30
N GLY A 73 31.41 0.17 -30.12
CA GLY A 73 31.30 0.17 -31.58
C GLY A 73 32.03 1.38 -32.13
#